data_AF-A0ABD5V9A1-F1
#
_entry.id   AF-A0ABD5V9A1-F1
#
_cell.length_a   1.000
_cell.length_b   1.000
_cell.length_c   1.000
_cell.angle_alpha   90.00
_cell.angle_beta   90.00
_cell.angle_gamma   90.00
#
_symmetry.space_group_name_H-M   'P 1'
#
loop_
_entity.id
_entity.type
_entity.pdbx_description
1 polymer ?
#
loop_
_entity_poly.entity_id
_entity_poly.type
_entity_poly.pdbx_seq_one_letter_code
_entity_poly.pdbx_strand_id
1 'polypeptide(L)'
;MDLTRRAPQLGIAACLAVIGAVIAPYVALPEDAATGLAIYYEAGFFGPRLVGVFAAVAIVVLGAGLGERSDPVTIAGAALVIGLFMTVMSIEWIVSLTPDAVTGITTQDWLAYHRWFVLAFSALTAVAAGLYARALGVL
;
A
#
# COMPACT_ATOMS: atom_id res chain seq x y z
N MET A 1 -2.53 -7.05 25.23
CA MET A 1 -3.35 -6.52 24.12
C MET A 1 -3.65 -7.66 23.18
N ASP A 2 -4.89 -7.80 22.72
CA ASP A 2 -5.28 -8.87 21.79
C ASP A 2 -4.79 -8.56 20.37
N LEU A 3 -3.70 -9.21 19.97
CA LEU A 3 -3.09 -9.05 18.65
C LEU A 3 -3.94 -9.70 17.54
N THR A 4 -4.77 -10.69 17.86
CA THR A 4 -5.62 -11.36 16.86
C THR A 4 -6.64 -10.40 16.24
N ARG A 5 -7.07 -9.39 17.01
CA ARG A 5 -7.95 -8.32 16.53
C ARG A 5 -7.21 -7.05 16.09
N ARG A 6 -6.17 -6.64 16.83
CA ARG A 6 -5.47 -5.37 16.53
C ARG A 6 -4.59 -5.46 15.28
N ALA A 7 -3.98 -6.61 15.00
CA ALA A 7 -3.10 -6.74 13.84
C ALA A 7 -3.88 -6.61 12.50
N PRO A 8 -5.03 -7.26 12.30
CA PRO A 8 -5.85 -7.01 11.11
C PRO A 8 -6.34 -5.56 10.99
N GLN A 9 -6.72 -4.92 12.10
CA GLN A 9 -7.12 -3.49 12.11
C GLN A 9 -5.98 -2.57 11.66
N LEU A 10 -4.75 -2.84 12.10
CA LEU A 10 -3.57 -2.12 11.65
C LEU A 10 -3.34 -2.31 10.15
N GLY A 11 -3.48 -3.54 9.64
CA GLY A 11 -3.33 -3.82 8.22
C GLY A 11 -4.38 -3.11 7.36
N ILE A 12 -5.63 -3.06 7.82
CA ILE A 12 -6.70 -2.30 7.16
C ILE A 12 -6.37 -0.80 7.14
N ALA A 13 -5.93 -0.24 8.27
CA ALA A 13 -5.55 1.17 8.34
C ALA A 13 -4.37 1.49 7.40
N ALA A 14 -3.37 0.61 7.33
CA ALA A 14 -2.25 0.74 6.40
C ALA A 14 -2.71 0.69 4.93
N CYS A 15 -3.61 -0.23 4.58
CA CYS A 15 -4.17 -0.30 3.23
C CYS A 15 -5.00 0.93 2.86
N LEU A 16 -5.79 1.47 3.80
CA LEU A 16 -6.49 2.74 3.60
C LEU A 16 -5.53 3.90 3.38
N ALA A 17 -4.40 3.93 4.10
CA ALA A 17 -3.35 4.92 3.88
C ALA A 17 -2.68 4.77 2.51
N VAL A 18 -2.46 3.53 2.02
CA VAL A 18 -2.00 3.29 0.63
C VAL A 18 -2.98 3.87 -0.38
N ILE A 19 -4.28 3.56 -0.25
CA ILE A 19 -5.32 4.06 -1.17
C ILE A 19 -5.36 5.59 -1.14
N GLY A 20 -5.34 6.18 0.07
CA GLY A 20 -5.29 7.63 0.24
C GLY A 20 -4.07 8.26 -0.42
N ALA A 21 -2.89 7.67 -0.24
CA ALA A 21 -1.67 8.13 -0.89
C ALA A 21 -1.79 8.06 -2.43
N VAL A 22 -2.26 6.94 -2.98
CA VAL A 22 -2.45 6.77 -4.43
C VAL A 22 -3.43 7.79 -5.02
N ILE A 23 -4.47 8.18 -4.27
CA ILE A 23 -5.47 9.16 -4.72
C ILE A 23 -4.98 10.60 -4.53
N ALA A 24 -4.17 10.88 -3.50
CA ALA A 24 -3.82 12.24 -3.08
C ALA A 24 -3.29 13.14 -4.22
N PRO A 25 -2.38 12.70 -5.11
CA PRO A 25 -1.93 13.54 -6.23
C PRO A 25 -3.03 13.95 -7.22
N TYR A 26 -4.08 13.15 -7.41
CA TYR A 26 -5.19 13.53 -8.30
C TYR A 26 -6.06 14.66 -7.74
N VAL A 27 -6.05 14.86 -6.43
CA VAL A 27 -6.89 15.86 -5.75
C VAL A 27 -6.10 17.07 -5.25
N ALA A 28 -4.82 16.89 -4.96
CA ALA A 28 -3.98 17.93 -4.33
C ALA A 28 -3.09 18.68 -5.34
N LEU A 29 -2.80 18.10 -6.50
CA LEU A 29 -2.02 18.77 -7.54
C LEU A 29 -2.90 19.71 -8.38
N PRO A 30 -2.33 20.83 -8.87
CA PRO A 30 -3.01 21.70 -9.81
C PRO A 30 -3.23 21.02 -11.17
N GLU A 31 -4.19 21.51 -11.96
CA GLU A 31 -4.61 20.88 -13.22
C GLU A 31 -3.48 20.78 -14.27
N ASP A 32 -2.54 21.73 -14.26
CA ASP A 32 -1.38 21.77 -15.16
C ASP A 32 -0.33 20.69 -14.85
N ALA A 33 -0.41 20.04 -13.68
CA ALA A 33 0.46 18.94 -13.29
C ALA A 33 0.06 17.58 -13.89
N ALA A 34 -1.08 17.49 -14.61
CA ALA A 34 -1.65 16.22 -15.08
C ALA A 34 -0.68 15.39 -15.93
N THR A 35 0.04 16.02 -16.88
CA THR A 35 1.02 15.34 -17.73
C THR A 35 2.20 14.79 -16.91
N GLY A 36 2.69 15.57 -15.95
CA GLY A 36 3.76 15.15 -15.06
C GLY A 36 3.33 13.98 -14.16
N LEU A 37 2.11 14.03 -13.63
CA LEU A 37 1.53 12.96 -12.82
C LEU A 37 1.37 11.66 -13.62
N ALA A 38 0.96 11.75 -14.90
CA ALA A 38 0.87 10.59 -15.78
C ALA A 38 2.22 9.89 -15.93
N ILE A 39 3.29 10.64 -16.26
CA ILE A 39 4.65 10.11 -16.37
C ILE A 39 5.10 9.43 -15.06
N TYR A 40 4.80 10.06 -13.93
CA TYR A 40 5.16 9.52 -12.61
C TYR A 40 4.41 8.24 -12.24
N TYR A 41 3.13 8.11 -12.59
CA TYR A 41 2.32 6.92 -12.29
C TYR A 41 2.46 5.80 -13.32
N GLU A 42 2.91 6.12 -14.53
CA GLU A 42 3.20 5.17 -15.60
C GLU A 42 4.63 4.65 -15.57
N ALA A 43 5.47 5.16 -14.66
CA ALA A 43 6.79 4.60 -14.43
C ALA A 43 6.69 3.14 -13.94
N GLY A 44 7.56 2.29 -14.50
CA GLY A 44 7.66 0.89 -14.12
C GLY A 44 6.57 0.00 -14.70
N PHE A 45 6.58 -1.27 -14.30
CA PHE A 45 5.64 -2.27 -14.81
C PHE A 45 4.29 -2.22 -14.10
N PHE A 46 4.29 -1.99 -12.78
CA PHE A 46 3.07 -2.07 -11.98
C PHE A 46 2.40 -0.72 -11.74
N GLY A 47 3.21 0.31 -11.46
CA GLY A 47 2.76 1.61 -11.01
C GLY A 47 2.00 1.58 -9.66
N PRO A 48 1.74 2.76 -9.06
CA PRO A 48 1.09 2.85 -7.74
C PRO A 48 -0.40 2.50 -7.78
N ARG A 49 -1.05 2.60 -8.95
CA ARG A 49 -2.48 2.28 -9.12
C ARG A 49 -2.77 0.82 -8.77
N LEU A 50 -1.94 -0.11 -9.26
CA LEU A 50 -2.15 -1.52 -9.00
C LEU A 50 -1.87 -1.87 -7.52
N VAL A 51 -0.94 -1.17 -6.87
CA VAL A 51 -0.72 -1.27 -5.42
C VAL A 51 -2.01 -0.89 -4.65
N GLY A 52 -2.69 0.17 -5.07
CA GLY A 52 -3.99 0.58 -4.51
C GLY A 52 -5.09 -0.48 -4.69
N VAL A 53 -5.13 -1.17 -5.83
CA VAL A 53 -6.09 -2.27 -6.06
C VAL A 53 -5.82 -3.42 -5.09
N PHE A 54 -4.56 -3.85 -4.94
CA PHE A 54 -4.21 -4.89 -3.98
C PHE A 54 -4.46 -4.47 -2.53
N ALA A 55 -4.29 -3.19 -2.19
CA ALA A 55 -4.67 -2.65 -0.89
C ALA A 55 -6.19 -2.80 -0.63
N ALA A 56 -7.04 -2.53 -1.63
CA ALA A 56 -8.48 -2.74 -1.50
C ALA A 56 -8.82 -4.22 -1.30
N VAL A 57 -8.16 -5.14 -2.01
CA VAL A 57 -8.31 -6.59 -1.81
C VAL A 57 -7.88 -6.99 -0.39
N ALA A 58 -6.74 -6.50 0.09
CA ALA A 58 -6.24 -6.77 1.43
C ALA A 58 -7.20 -6.29 2.53
N ILE A 59 -7.89 -5.15 2.35
CA ILE A 59 -8.94 -4.69 3.27
C ILE A 59 -10.06 -5.72 3.39
N VAL A 60 -10.53 -6.27 2.26
CA VAL A 60 -11.59 -7.28 2.26
C VAL A 60 -11.12 -8.57 2.93
N VAL A 61 -9.90 -9.03 2.64
CA VAL A 61 -9.30 -10.23 3.23
C VAL A 61 -9.18 -10.08 4.75
N LEU A 62 -8.55 -9.00 5.23
CA LEU A 62 -8.39 -8.74 6.67
C LEU A 62 -9.74 -8.50 7.36
N GLY A 63 -10.69 -7.85 6.68
CA GLY A 63 -12.05 -7.65 7.15
C GLY A 63 -12.82 -8.97 7.31
N ALA A 64 -12.61 -9.93 6.41
CA ALA A 64 -13.18 -11.27 6.52
C ALA A 64 -12.65 -12.01 7.76
N GLY A 65 -11.35 -11.87 8.07
CA GLY A 65 -10.75 -12.39 9.30
C GLY A 65 -11.33 -11.75 10.57
N LEU A 66 -11.47 -10.42 10.59
CA LEU A 66 -12.10 -9.70 11.72
C LEU A 66 -13.57 -10.06 11.93
N GLY A 67 -14.27 -10.40 10.86
CA GLY A 67 -15.65 -10.84 10.91
C GLY A 67 -15.82 -12.34 11.16
N GLU A 68 -14.74 -13.09 11.39
CA GLU A 68 -14.74 -14.55 11.59
C GLU A 68 -15.44 -15.31 10.44
N ARG A 69 -15.39 -14.76 9.21
CA ARG A 69 -16.08 -15.31 8.03
C ARG A 69 -15.25 -16.35 7.28
N SER A 70 -13.98 -16.50 7.65
CA SER A 70 -13.01 -17.35 6.95
C SER A 70 -11.94 -17.82 7.93
N ASP A 71 -11.26 -18.92 7.59
CA ASP A 71 -10.19 -19.48 8.42
C ASP A 71 -9.08 -18.44 8.68
N PRO A 72 -8.76 -18.11 9.94
CA PRO A 72 -7.85 -17.02 10.28
C PRO A 72 -6.41 -17.28 9.82
N VAL A 73 -5.97 -18.54 9.76
CA VAL A 73 -4.63 -18.90 9.26
C VAL A 73 -4.52 -18.61 7.76
N THR A 74 -5.54 -18.99 6.99
CA THR A 74 -5.64 -18.68 5.57
C THR A 74 -5.66 -17.18 5.31
N ILE A 75 -6.44 -16.42 6.09
CA ILE A 75 -6.49 -14.95 6.00
C ILE A 75 -5.12 -14.32 6.31
N ALA A 76 -4.44 -14.77 7.36
CA ALA A 76 -3.12 -14.26 7.72
C ALA A 76 -2.09 -14.52 6.61
N GLY A 77 -2.07 -15.72 6.05
CA GLY A 77 -1.19 -16.08 4.93
C GLY A 77 -1.49 -15.27 3.66
N ALA A 78 -2.76 -15.17 3.26
CA ALA A 78 -3.17 -14.41 2.09
C ALA A 78 -2.83 -12.92 2.23
N ALA A 79 -3.14 -12.31 3.38
CA ALA A 79 -2.82 -10.90 3.65
C ALA A 79 -1.31 -10.65 3.67
N LEU A 80 -0.51 -11.59 4.19
CA LEU A 80 0.94 -11.48 4.20
C LEU A 80 1.51 -11.49 2.79
N VAL A 81 1.08 -12.43 1.94
CA VAL A 81 1.51 -12.50 0.53
C VAL A 81 1.11 -11.23 -0.22
N ILE A 82 -0.14 -10.76 -0.05
CA ILE A 82 -0.60 -9.52 -0.69
C ILE A 82 0.24 -8.33 -0.23
N GLY A 83 0.48 -8.17 1.08
CA GLY A 83 1.30 -7.09 1.62
C GLY A 83 2.73 -7.11 1.08
N LEU A 84 3.37 -8.28 1.06
CA LEU A 84 4.72 -8.44 0.49
C LEU A 84 4.75 -8.12 -1.00
N PHE A 85 3.73 -8.56 -1.75
CA PHE A 85 3.64 -8.26 -3.18
C PHE A 85 3.47 -6.75 -3.43
N MET A 86 2.60 -6.08 -2.67
CA MET A 86 2.46 -4.62 -2.69
C MET A 86 3.79 -3.90 -2.40
N THR A 87 4.56 -4.39 -1.42
CA THR A 87 5.90 -3.85 -1.11
C THR A 87 6.84 -4.00 -2.30
N VAL A 88 6.90 -5.19 -2.93
CA VAL A 88 7.75 -5.43 -4.10
C VAL A 88 7.34 -4.54 -5.28
N MET A 89 6.05 -4.41 -5.55
CA MET A 89 5.54 -3.51 -6.60
C MET A 89 5.90 -2.05 -6.31
N SER A 90 5.82 -1.62 -5.05
CA SER A 90 6.20 -0.27 -4.64
C SER A 90 7.69 -0.02 -4.82
N ILE A 91 8.53 -1.01 -4.49
CA ILE A 91 9.99 -0.93 -4.73
C ILE A 91 10.27 -0.85 -6.23
N GLU A 92 9.66 -1.71 -7.03
CA GLU A 92 9.80 -1.71 -8.49
C GLU A 92 9.45 -0.34 -9.07
N TRP A 93 8.30 0.22 -8.69
CA TRP A 93 7.90 1.55 -9.12
C TRP A 93 8.91 2.62 -8.71
N ILE A 94 9.39 2.59 -7.46
CA ILE A 94 10.39 3.55 -6.96
C ILE A 94 11.68 3.53 -7.78
N VAL A 95 12.19 2.34 -8.12
CA VAL A 95 13.45 2.22 -8.88
C VAL A 95 13.28 2.55 -10.36
N SER A 96 12.06 2.48 -10.88
CA SER A 96 11.72 2.82 -12.26
C SER A 96 11.56 4.34 -12.49
N LEU A 97 11.57 5.16 -11.44
CA LEU A 97 11.46 6.61 -11.53
C LEU A 97 12.79 7.29 -11.89
N THR A 98 12.76 8.18 -12.87
CA THR A 98 13.86 9.13 -13.11
C THR A 98 13.77 10.29 -12.11
N PRO A 99 14.90 11.00 -11.81
CA PRO A 99 14.86 12.19 -10.97
C PRO A 99 13.86 13.25 -11.47
N ASP A 100 13.84 13.49 -12.78
CA ASP A 100 12.96 14.49 -13.41
C ASP A 100 11.47 14.12 -13.30
N ALA A 101 11.15 12.82 -13.33
CA ALA A 101 9.78 12.34 -13.14
C ALA A 101 9.22 12.64 -11.73
N VAL A 102 10.08 12.96 -10.77
CA VAL A 102 9.67 13.31 -9.40
C VAL A 102 9.64 14.82 -9.21
N THR A 103 10.70 15.52 -9.59
CA THR A 103 10.89 16.94 -9.27
C THR A 103 10.30 17.88 -10.32
N GLY A 104 9.97 17.39 -11.51
CA GLY A 104 9.44 18.19 -12.61
C GLY A 104 7.92 18.42 -12.59
N ILE A 105 7.20 17.89 -11.60
CA ILE A 105 5.73 17.91 -11.57
C ILE A 105 5.19 19.15 -10.85
N THR A 106 5.80 19.51 -9.72
CA THR A 106 5.33 20.56 -8.83
C THR A 106 6.49 21.12 -8.02
N THR A 107 6.36 22.36 -7.55
CA THR A 107 7.29 22.97 -6.60
C THR A 107 7.00 22.58 -5.14
N GLN A 108 5.95 21.79 -4.91
CA GLN A 108 5.56 21.34 -3.57
C GLN A 108 6.40 20.15 -3.11
N ASP A 109 7.08 20.26 -1.96
CA ASP A 109 8.03 19.27 -1.45
C ASP A 109 7.42 17.90 -1.10
N TRP A 110 6.12 17.84 -0.81
CA TRP A 110 5.48 16.61 -0.34
C TRP A 110 5.52 15.48 -1.38
N LEU A 111 5.52 15.81 -2.68
CA LEU A 111 5.54 14.81 -3.75
C LEU A 111 6.87 14.05 -3.79
N ALA A 112 7.97 14.66 -3.34
CA ALA A 112 9.25 13.98 -3.20
C ALA A 112 9.18 12.81 -2.21
N TYR A 113 8.32 12.91 -1.19
CA TYR A 113 8.11 11.87 -0.17
C TYR A 113 6.98 10.89 -0.51
N HIS A 114 6.08 11.24 -1.43
CA HIS A 114 4.89 10.47 -1.77
C HIS A 114 5.18 8.98 -2.03
N ARG A 115 6.17 8.67 -2.88
CA ARG A 115 6.53 7.27 -3.19
C ARG A 115 6.93 6.45 -1.96
N TRP A 116 7.61 7.09 -1.02
CA TRP A 116 8.07 6.46 0.21
C TRP A 116 6.90 6.17 1.16
N PHE A 117 5.85 7.00 1.17
CA PHE A 117 4.63 6.69 1.91
C PHE A 117 3.93 5.44 1.37
N VAL A 118 3.79 5.31 0.05
CA VAL A 118 3.18 4.11 -0.57
C VAL A 118 3.97 2.85 -0.18
N LEU A 119 5.30 2.90 -0.25
CA LEU A 119 6.16 1.80 0.18
C LEU A 119 6.00 1.48 1.68
N ALA A 120 6.07 2.51 2.53
CA ALA A 120 6.02 2.35 3.98
C ALA A 120 4.69 1.71 4.42
N PHE A 121 3.56 2.18 3.89
CA PHE A 121 2.26 1.61 4.23
C PHE A 121 2.04 0.22 3.62
N SER A 122 2.59 -0.05 2.42
CA SER A 122 2.57 -1.42 1.87
C SER A 122 3.35 -2.39 2.74
N ALA A 123 4.55 -2.00 3.19
CA ALA A 123 5.35 -2.80 4.12
C ALA A 123 4.66 -2.96 5.49
N LEU A 124 3.98 -1.90 5.97
CA LEU A 124 3.20 -1.96 7.22
C LEU A 124 2.05 -2.98 7.13
N THR A 125 1.40 -3.12 5.97
CA THR A 125 0.41 -4.17 5.73
C THR A 125 1.01 -5.57 5.90
N ALA A 126 2.20 -5.82 5.32
CA ALA A 126 2.90 -7.10 5.48
C ALA A 126 3.28 -7.36 6.95
N VAL A 127 3.79 -6.35 7.65
CA VAL A 127 4.12 -6.43 9.09
C VAL A 127 2.86 -6.74 9.90
N ALA A 128 1.74 -6.08 9.64
CA ALA A 128 0.48 -6.31 10.32
C ALA A 128 -0.02 -7.75 10.09
N ALA A 129 0.07 -8.27 8.86
CA ALA A 129 -0.29 -9.66 8.57
C ALA A 129 0.66 -10.67 9.25
N GLY A 130 1.96 -10.39 9.31
CA GLY A 130 2.94 -11.20 10.04
C GLY A 130 2.69 -11.23 11.55
N LEU A 131 2.32 -10.09 12.14
CA LEU A 131 1.89 -10.01 13.53
C LEU A 131 0.61 -10.81 13.78
N TYR A 132 -0.31 -10.83 12.83
CA TYR A 132 -1.52 -11.64 12.91
C TYR A 132 -1.20 -13.13 12.86
N ALA A 133 -0.36 -13.57 11.91
CA ALA A 133 0.12 -14.95 11.82
C ALA A 133 0.85 -15.41 13.11
N ARG A 134 1.71 -14.55 13.67
CA ARG A 134 2.39 -14.81 14.94
C ARG A 134 1.41 -14.92 16.10
N ALA A 135 0.37 -14.10 16.15
CA ALA A 135 -0.66 -14.17 17.19
C ALA A 135 -1.48 -15.47 17.11
N LEU A 136 -1.56 -16.10 15.93
CA LEU A 136 -2.19 -17.39 15.70
C LEU A 136 -1.24 -18.59 15.93
N GLY A 137 0.05 -18.34 16.20
CA GLY A 137 1.04 -19.39 16.48
C GLY A 137 1.56 -20.13 15.24
N VAL A 138 1.43 -19.54 14.05
CA VAL A 138 1.87 -20.14 12.77
C VAL A 138 3.12 -19.48 12.18
N LEU A 139 3.73 -18.52 12.89
CA LEU A 139 4.95 -17.80 12.53
C LEU A 139 5.73 -17.41 13.79
#